data_AF-A0A6V7JQJ7-F1
#
_entry.id   AF-A0A6V7JQJ7-F1
#
_cell.length_a   1.000
_cell.length_b   1.000
_cell.length_c   1.000
_cell.angle_alpha   90.00
_cell.angle_beta   90.00
_cell.angle_gamma   90.00
#
_symmetry.space_group_name_H-M   'P 1'
#
loop_
_entity.id
_entity.type
_entity.pdbx_description
1 polymer ?
#
loop_
_entity_poly.entity_id
_entity_poly.type
_entity_poly.pdbx_seq_one_letter_code
_entity_poly.pdbx_strand_id
1 'polypeptide(L)'
;PTCPLDRTPITSAQLRAVPRILRNLLARLFISCDNMIYGCQAIIKLDSLIGHLDECEYNPKRPVPCDQGCSLIIPKDELKDHNCVRELRSLIQSQHQKLNDMKRELSEQQFQINEQRREINLLKDFMRAMRVSNPAMRAIADQMERDEVVRWSATLPRARVTRWGGMISTPDELLQ
;
A
#
# COMPACT_ATOMS: atom_id res chain seq x y z
N PRO A 1 -34.94 -8.43 -15.13
CA PRO A 1 -34.81 -6.95 -15.13
C PRO A 1 -35.36 -6.36 -16.43
N THR A 2 -36.28 -5.40 -16.33
CA THR A 2 -36.91 -4.72 -17.48
C THR A 2 -36.81 -3.20 -17.32
N CYS A 3 -36.67 -2.47 -18.42
CA CYS A 3 -36.64 -1.01 -18.41
C CYS A 3 -37.98 -0.43 -17.93
N PRO A 4 -38.01 0.53 -16.99
CA PRO A 4 -39.25 1.09 -16.47
C PRO A 4 -40.02 1.96 -17.47
N LEU A 5 -39.40 2.37 -18.59
CA LEU A 5 -40.02 3.23 -19.60
C LEU A 5 -40.72 2.44 -20.71
N ASP A 6 -40.08 1.39 -21.22
CA ASP A 6 -40.55 0.62 -22.38
C ASP A 6 -40.74 -0.88 -22.11
N ARG A 7 -40.49 -1.32 -20.86
CA ARG A 7 -40.62 -2.72 -20.40
C ARG A 7 -39.73 -3.73 -21.14
N THR A 8 -38.75 -3.27 -21.92
CA THR A 8 -37.82 -4.15 -22.63
C THR A 8 -36.91 -4.88 -21.63
N PRO A 9 -36.56 -6.16 -21.87
CA PRO A 9 -35.63 -6.89 -21.00
C PRO A 9 -34.23 -6.31 -21.14
N ILE A 10 -33.63 -5.88 -20.02
CA ILE A 10 -32.28 -5.29 -19.98
C ILE A 10 -31.38 -6.07 -19.04
N THR A 11 -30.10 -6.15 -19.37
CA THR A 11 -29.05 -6.68 -18.50
C THR A 11 -28.00 -5.62 -18.18
N SER A 12 -27.26 -5.77 -17.07
CA SER A 12 -26.24 -4.79 -16.65
C SER A 12 -25.13 -4.58 -17.69
N ALA A 13 -24.80 -5.62 -18.47
CA ALA A 13 -23.81 -5.57 -19.54
C ALA A 13 -24.21 -4.67 -20.73
N GLN A 14 -25.51 -4.35 -20.86
CA GLN A 14 -26.04 -3.50 -21.95
C GLN A 14 -26.05 -2.01 -21.60
N LEU A 15 -25.77 -1.66 -20.34
CA LEU A 15 -25.73 -0.27 -19.88
C LEU A 15 -24.43 0.40 -20.33
N ARG A 16 -24.56 1.57 -20.97
CA ARG A 16 -23.42 2.42 -21.34
C ARG A 16 -23.31 3.60 -20.39
N ALA A 17 -22.09 4.06 -20.15
CA ALA A 17 -21.85 5.26 -19.38
C ALA A 17 -22.54 6.48 -20.03
N VAL A 18 -23.14 7.33 -19.20
CA VAL A 18 -23.84 8.54 -19.64
C VAL A 18 -22.87 9.45 -20.42
N PRO A 19 -23.23 9.97 -21.61
CA PRO A 19 -22.40 10.90 -22.37
C PRO A 19 -21.92 12.12 -21.57
N ARG A 20 -20.69 12.58 -21.83
CA ARG A 20 -20.06 13.69 -21.09
C ARG A 20 -20.89 14.98 -21.12
N ILE A 21 -21.54 15.28 -22.23
CA ILE A 21 -22.38 16.48 -22.38
C ILE A 21 -23.49 16.51 -21.33
N LEU A 22 -24.20 15.39 -21.12
CA LEU A 22 -25.25 15.30 -20.12
C LEU A 22 -24.69 15.43 -18.70
N ARG A 23 -23.54 14.81 -18.41
CA ARG A 23 -22.86 14.97 -17.11
C ARG A 23 -22.48 16.42 -16.85
N ASN A 24 -21.98 17.14 -17.86
CA ASN A 24 -21.62 18.55 -17.73
C ASN A 24 -22.84 19.45 -17.52
N LEU A 25 -23.98 19.13 -18.16
CA LEU A 25 -25.23 19.87 -17.95
C LEU A 25 -25.73 19.69 -16.51
N LEU A 26 -25.72 18.45 -16.00
CA LEU A 26 -26.07 18.15 -14.61
C LEU A 26 -25.13 18.83 -13.62
N ALA A 27 -23.82 18.78 -13.88
CA ALA A 27 -22.78 19.40 -13.05
C ALA A 27 -22.99 20.91 -12.81
N ARG A 28 -23.57 21.62 -13.80
CA ARG A 28 -23.82 23.07 -13.74
C ARG A 28 -25.10 23.46 -13.00
N LEU A 29 -25.92 22.49 -12.60
CA LEU A 29 -27.14 22.77 -11.85
C LEU A 29 -26.80 23.34 -10.48
N PHE A 30 -27.53 24.37 -10.07
CA PHE A 30 -27.44 24.93 -8.73
C PHE A 30 -28.37 24.18 -7.79
N ILE A 31 -27.84 23.80 -6.63
CA ILE A 31 -28.53 23.10 -5.57
C ILE A 31 -28.23 23.77 -4.23
N SER A 32 -29.12 23.58 -3.27
CA SER A 32 -28.85 23.94 -1.88
C SER A 32 -27.98 22.90 -1.19
N CYS A 33 -27.15 23.35 -0.26
CA CYS A 33 -26.39 22.45 0.61
C CYS A 33 -27.31 21.55 1.45
N ASP A 34 -26.90 20.29 1.65
CA ASP A 34 -27.62 19.33 2.50
C ASP A 34 -27.69 19.80 3.97
N ASN A 35 -26.70 20.58 4.41
CA ASN A 35 -26.63 21.17 5.75
C ASN A 35 -27.51 22.42 5.91
N MET A 36 -28.48 22.66 5.01
CA MET A 36 -29.45 23.75 5.16
C MET A 36 -30.21 23.69 6.46
N ILE A 37 -30.54 22.48 6.94
CA ILE A 37 -31.21 22.25 8.23
C ILE A 37 -30.39 22.79 9.40
N TYR A 38 -29.06 22.77 9.29
CA TYR A 38 -28.13 23.29 10.29
C TYR A 38 -27.82 24.78 10.11
N GLY A 39 -28.38 25.43 9.08
CA GLY A 39 -28.24 26.87 8.82
C GLY A 39 -27.43 27.23 7.58
N CYS A 40 -26.95 26.26 6.79
CA CYS A 40 -26.23 26.55 5.56
C CYS A 40 -27.16 27.09 4.45
N GLN A 41 -27.02 28.35 4.07
CA GLN A 41 -27.82 28.96 2.99
C GLN A 41 -27.10 28.95 1.64
N ALA A 42 -26.01 28.19 1.51
CA ALA A 42 -25.21 28.16 0.29
C ALA A 42 -25.98 27.50 -0.86
N ILE A 43 -26.05 28.21 -1.98
CA ILE A 43 -26.51 27.69 -3.27
C ILE A 43 -25.28 27.50 -4.15
N ILE A 44 -24.95 26.25 -4.44
CA ILE A 44 -23.71 25.86 -5.11
C ILE A 44 -24.01 24.95 -6.29
N LYS A 45 -23.04 24.83 -7.20
CA LYS A 45 -23.15 23.88 -8.31
C LYS A 45 -23.04 22.45 -7.81
N LEU A 46 -23.74 21.54 -8.47
CA LEU A 46 -23.72 20.11 -8.15
C LEU A 46 -22.29 19.54 -8.19
N ASP A 47 -21.45 19.98 -9.12
CA ASP A 47 -20.04 19.55 -9.19
C ASP A 47 -19.18 19.99 -8.01
N SER A 48 -19.57 21.09 -7.35
CA SER A 48 -18.84 21.73 -6.25
C SER A 48 -19.39 21.32 -4.88
N LEU A 49 -20.46 20.52 -4.85
CA LEU A 49 -21.12 20.07 -3.61
C LEU A 49 -20.18 19.30 -2.70
N ILE A 50 -19.40 18.38 -3.25
CA ILE A 50 -18.49 17.53 -2.45
C ILE A 50 -17.45 18.39 -1.73
N GLY A 51 -16.77 19.29 -2.46
CA GLY A 51 -15.80 20.20 -1.84
C GLY A 51 -16.42 21.15 -0.83
N HIS A 52 -17.63 21.65 -1.08
CA HIS A 52 -18.36 22.44 -0.09
C HIS A 52 -18.67 21.64 1.18
N LEU A 53 -19.13 20.39 1.08
CA LEU A 53 -19.50 19.58 2.24
C LEU A 53 -18.30 19.29 3.16
N ASP A 54 -17.10 19.14 2.59
CA ASP A 54 -15.85 18.96 3.34
C ASP A 54 -15.49 20.22 4.16
N GLU A 55 -15.77 21.40 3.62
CA GLU A 55 -15.41 22.69 4.24
C GLU A 55 -16.57 23.37 4.98
N CYS A 56 -17.80 22.87 4.82
CA CYS A 56 -19.02 23.51 5.32
C CYS A 56 -18.98 23.71 6.84
N GLU A 57 -19.06 24.95 7.29
CA GLU A 57 -19.03 25.29 8.72
C GLU A 57 -20.22 24.72 9.51
N TYR A 58 -21.33 24.48 8.82
CA TYR A 58 -22.56 23.93 9.37
C TYR A 58 -22.63 22.40 9.28
N ASN A 59 -21.59 21.74 8.75
CA ASN A 59 -21.52 20.28 8.76
C ASN A 59 -21.22 19.79 10.20
N PRO A 60 -22.15 19.09 10.88
CA PRO A 60 -21.92 18.58 12.23
C PRO A 60 -20.80 17.54 12.28
N LYS A 61 -20.62 16.78 11.19
CA LYS A 61 -19.59 15.74 11.08
C LYS A 61 -18.25 16.27 10.57
N ARG A 62 -18.11 17.59 10.41
CA ARG A 62 -16.85 18.18 9.95
C ARG A 62 -15.73 17.78 10.91
N PRO A 63 -14.65 17.14 10.42
CA PRO A 63 -13.52 16.78 11.25
C PRO A 63 -12.81 18.05 11.73
N VAL A 64 -12.75 18.23 13.04
CA VAL A 64 -12.03 19.36 13.66
C VAL A 64 -10.99 18.82 14.64
N PRO A 65 -9.79 19.43 14.72
CA PRO A 65 -8.85 19.09 15.77
C PRO A 65 -9.44 19.47 17.13
N CYS A 66 -9.12 18.68 18.15
CA CYS A 66 -9.50 19.03 19.51
C CYS A 66 -8.77 20.27 20.02
N ASP A 67 -9.53 21.30 20.42
CA ASP A 67 -9.00 22.54 21.00
C ASP A 67 -8.42 22.37 22.41
N GLN A 68 -8.73 21.25 23.07
CA GLN A 68 -8.27 20.93 24.44
C GLN A 68 -6.88 20.25 24.45
N GLY A 69 -6.15 20.28 23.34
CA GLY A 69 -4.73 19.91 23.27
C GLY A 69 -4.41 18.43 23.02
N CYS A 70 -5.40 17.53 22.90
CA CYS A 70 -5.13 16.13 22.55
C CYS A 70 -4.80 15.92 21.06
N SER A 71 -5.02 16.95 20.22
CA SER A 71 -4.77 16.94 18.77
C SER A 71 -5.48 15.81 18.00
N LEU A 72 -6.48 15.15 18.61
CA LEU A 72 -7.32 14.17 17.94
C LEU A 72 -8.29 14.89 17.00
N ILE A 73 -8.52 14.30 15.83
CA ILE A 73 -9.53 14.76 14.88
C ILE A 73 -10.86 14.16 15.29
N ILE A 74 -11.82 15.01 15.63
CA ILE A 74 -13.12 14.63 16.17
C ILE A 74 -14.21 15.32 15.33
N PRO A 75 -15.35 14.65 15.07
CA PRO A 75 -16.54 15.31 14.54
C PRO A 75 -16.96 16.52 15.40
N LYS A 76 -17.34 17.62 14.76
CA LYS A 76 -17.70 18.87 15.45
C LYS A 76 -18.87 18.71 16.44
N ASP A 77 -19.83 17.84 16.14
CA ASP A 77 -20.95 17.51 17.03
C ASP A 77 -20.51 16.73 18.28
N GLU A 78 -19.56 15.81 18.15
CA GLU A 78 -19.01 15.01 19.26
C GLU A 78 -18.01 15.77 20.13
N LEU A 79 -17.52 16.95 19.69
CA LEU A 79 -16.54 17.73 20.43
C LEU A 79 -17.03 18.14 21.83
N LYS A 80 -18.34 18.33 22.01
CA LYS A 80 -18.93 18.69 23.32
C LYS A 80 -18.81 17.58 24.37
N ASP A 81 -18.89 16.33 23.93
CA ASP A 81 -18.84 15.14 24.79
C ASP A 81 -17.43 14.51 24.82
N HIS A 82 -16.44 15.18 24.23
CA HIS A 82 -15.08 14.68 24.13
C HIS A 82 -14.33 14.72 25.46
N ASN A 83 -13.72 13.58 25.82
CA ASN A 83 -12.81 13.47 26.97
C ASN A 83 -11.40 13.11 26.50
N CYS A 84 -10.51 14.11 26.41
CA CYS A 84 -9.13 13.95 25.96
C CYS A 84 -8.40 12.81 26.68
N VAL A 85 -8.54 12.74 28.01
CA VAL A 85 -7.79 11.77 28.83
C VAL A 85 -8.25 10.35 28.53
N ARG A 86 -9.55 10.13 28.34
CA ARG A 86 -10.10 8.82 27.99
C ARG A 86 -9.59 8.37 26.62
N GLU A 87 -9.69 9.24 25.62
CA GLU A 87 -9.28 8.90 24.25
C GLU A 87 -7.77 8.66 24.15
N LEU A 88 -6.95 9.52 24.77
CA LEU A 88 -5.50 9.33 24.80
C LEU A 88 -5.11 8.04 25.54
N ARG A 89 -5.77 7.70 26.65
CA ARG A 89 -5.53 6.44 27.37
C ARG A 89 -5.87 5.23 26.51
N SER A 90 -7.01 5.27 25.81
CA SER A 90 -7.42 4.23 24.85
C SER A 90 -6.39 4.08 23.72
N LEU A 91 -5.92 5.19 23.16
CA LEU A 91 -4.91 5.21 22.11
C LEU A 91 -3.58 4.59 22.58
N ILE A 92 -3.09 4.99 23.75
CA ILE A 92 -1.86 4.43 24.35
C ILE A 92 -2.03 2.93 24.59
N GLN A 93 -3.17 2.49 25.11
CA GLN A 93 -3.44 1.08 25.34
C GLN A 93 -3.44 0.28 24.03
N SER A 94 -4.09 0.80 22.98
CA SER A 94 -4.10 0.19 21.65
C SER A 94 -2.69 0.10 21.05
N GLN A 95 -1.89 1.18 21.16
CA GLN A 95 -0.50 1.18 20.70
C GLN A 95 0.35 0.19 21.48
N HIS A 96 0.17 0.10 22.79
CA HIS A 96 0.90 -0.85 23.62
C HIS A 96 0.56 -2.31 23.27
N GLN A 97 -0.72 -2.60 23.00
CA GLN A 97 -1.15 -3.92 22.54
C GLN A 97 -0.50 -4.27 21.20
N LYS A 98 -0.56 -3.37 20.21
CA LYS A 98 0.09 -3.57 18.90
C LYS A 98 1.59 -3.81 19.00
N LEU A 99 2.28 -3.09 19.90
CA LEU A 99 3.71 -3.32 20.15
C LEU A 99 3.97 -4.70 20.74
N ASN A 100 3.11 -5.18 21.63
CA ASN A 100 3.24 -6.51 22.21
C ASN A 100 2.97 -7.61 21.19
N ASP A 101 1.96 -7.43 20.34
CA ASP A 101 1.65 -8.36 19.25
C ASP A 101 2.81 -8.43 18.25
N MET A 102 3.33 -7.28 17.80
CA MET A 102 4.52 -7.23 16.92
C MET A 102 5.75 -7.88 17.56
N LYS A 103 5.99 -7.68 18.86
CA LYS A 103 7.10 -8.34 19.57
C LYS A 103 6.94 -9.87 19.59
N ARG A 104 5.71 -10.36 19.72
CA ARG A 104 5.40 -11.78 19.68
C ARG A 104 5.59 -12.36 18.29
N GLU A 105 5.10 -11.69 17.25
CA GLU A 105 5.33 -12.09 15.86
C GLU A 105 6.83 -12.14 15.53
N LEU A 106 7.61 -11.15 15.99
CA LEU A 106 9.06 -11.15 15.81
C LEU A 106 9.75 -12.32 16.51
N SER A 107 9.32 -12.70 17.71
CA SER A 107 9.91 -13.85 18.42
C SER A 107 9.54 -15.18 17.74
N GLU A 108 8.31 -15.30 17.24
CA GLU A 108 7.86 -16.46 16.47
C GLU A 108 8.62 -16.57 15.13
N GLN A 109 8.79 -15.46 14.40
CA GLN A 109 9.60 -15.41 13.19
C GLN A 109 11.07 -15.77 13.47
N GLN A 110 11.63 -15.27 14.57
CA GLN A 110 13.01 -15.59 14.97
C GLN A 110 13.17 -17.08 15.27
N PHE A 111 12.17 -17.72 15.88
CA PHE A 111 12.15 -19.16 16.10
C PHE A 111 12.10 -19.93 14.77
N GLN A 112 11.20 -19.55 13.85
CA GLN A 112 11.09 -20.17 12.53
C GLN A 112 12.38 -20.03 11.71
N ILE A 113 13.02 -18.87 11.72
CA ILE A 113 14.31 -18.64 11.04
C ILE A 113 15.39 -19.58 11.62
N ASN A 114 15.41 -19.76 12.94
CA ASN A 114 16.39 -20.65 13.59
C ASN A 114 16.15 -22.12 13.23
N GLU A 115 14.89 -22.54 13.14
CA GLU A 115 14.51 -23.89 12.71
C GLU A 115 14.90 -24.13 11.24
N GLN A 116 14.49 -23.25 10.33
CA GLN A 116 14.86 -23.30 8.92
C GLN A 116 16.39 -23.33 8.73
N ARG A 117 17.13 -22.54 9.52
CA ARG A 117 18.59 -22.55 9.47
C ARG A 117 19.18 -23.90 9.87
N ARG A 118 18.58 -24.60 10.84
CA ARG A 118 19.00 -25.96 11.23
C ARG A 118 18.70 -26.96 10.11
N GLU A 119 17.52 -26.92 9.53
CA GLU A 119 17.14 -27.79 8.41
C GLU A 119 18.04 -27.58 7.19
N ILE A 120 18.32 -26.32 6.82
CA ILE A 120 19.24 -25.97 5.74
C ILE A 120 20.65 -26.52 6.02
N ASN A 121 21.13 -26.44 7.26
CA ASN A 121 22.43 -26.99 7.61
C ASN A 121 22.45 -28.52 7.48
N LEU A 122 21.40 -29.22 7.93
CA LEU A 122 21.29 -30.68 7.75
C LEU A 122 21.25 -31.07 6.28
N LEU A 123 20.48 -30.35 5.45
CA LEU A 123 20.44 -30.56 4.01
C LEU A 123 21.80 -30.32 3.37
N LYS A 124 22.52 -29.27 3.79
CA LYS A 124 23.90 -29.00 3.33
C LYS A 124 24.85 -30.14 3.66
N ASP A 125 24.77 -30.71 4.86
CA ASP A 125 25.62 -31.82 5.27
C ASP A 125 25.29 -33.11 4.49
N PHE A 126 24.00 -33.39 4.28
CA PHE A 126 23.56 -34.51 3.46
C PHE A 126 24.03 -34.38 1.99
N MET A 127 23.90 -33.19 1.40
CA MET A 127 24.39 -32.92 0.05
C MET A 127 25.91 -33.08 -0.05
N ARG A 128 26.68 -32.62 0.96
CA ARG A 128 28.14 -32.83 1.01
C ARG A 128 28.49 -34.31 1.05
N ALA A 129 27.84 -35.09 1.92
CA ALA A 129 28.06 -36.54 2.02
C ALA A 129 27.74 -37.25 0.70
N MET A 130 26.63 -36.89 0.05
CA MET A 130 26.21 -37.47 -1.22
C MET A 130 27.13 -37.09 -2.39
N ARG A 131 27.69 -35.87 -2.40
CA ARG A 131 28.69 -35.42 -3.39
C ARG A 131 29.97 -36.27 -3.33
N VAL A 132 30.37 -36.71 -2.13
CA VAL A 132 31.56 -37.55 -1.94
C VAL A 132 31.32 -39.00 -2.35
N SER A 133 30.13 -39.55 -2.06
CA SER A 133 29.83 -40.96 -2.28
C SER A 133 29.29 -41.29 -3.68
N ASN A 134 28.71 -40.32 -4.40
CA ASN A 134 28.09 -40.54 -5.71
C ASN A 134 28.71 -39.66 -6.82
N PRO A 135 29.41 -40.25 -7.81
CA PRO A 135 30.01 -39.52 -8.93
C PRO A 135 29.01 -38.71 -9.77
N ALA A 136 27.79 -39.20 -9.96
CA ALA A 136 26.76 -38.49 -10.70
C ALA A 136 26.31 -37.22 -9.96
N MET A 137 26.16 -37.30 -8.64
CA MET A 137 25.84 -36.14 -7.80
C MET A 137 26.97 -35.10 -7.78
N ARG A 138 28.23 -35.56 -7.83
CA ARG A 138 29.38 -34.65 -8.00
C ARG A 138 29.35 -33.91 -9.33
N ALA A 139 29.08 -34.61 -10.43
CA ALA A 139 28.97 -33.99 -11.74
C ALA A 139 27.83 -32.95 -11.81
N ILE A 140 26.68 -33.24 -11.18
CA ILE A 140 25.56 -32.29 -11.08
C ILE A 140 25.98 -31.05 -10.28
N ALA A 141 26.63 -31.21 -9.12
CA ALA A 141 27.09 -30.09 -8.31
C ALA A 141 28.11 -29.21 -9.06
N ASP A 142 29.07 -29.82 -9.75
CA ASP A 142 30.07 -29.10 -10.55
C ASP A 142 29.41 -28.36 -11.73
N GLN A 143 28.35 -28.92 -12.34
CA GLN A 143 27.56 -28.26 -13.37
C GLN A 143 26.81 -27.05 -12.80
N MET A 144 26.18 -27.20 -11.65
CA MET A 144 25.47 -26.10 -10.98
C MET A 144 26.41 -24.94 -10.63
N GLU A 145 27.61 -25.23 -10.11
CA GLU A 145 28.63 -24.19 -9.83
C GLU A 145 29.04 -23.44 -11.11
N ARG A 146 29.18 -24.15 -12.25
CA ARG A 146 29.45 -23.50 -13.54
C ARG A 146 28.29 -22.63 -13.99
N ASP A 147 27.06 -23.10 -13.88
CA ASP A 147 25.87 -22.35 -14.27
C ASP A 147 25.68 -21.08 -13.42
N GLU A 148 26.05 -21.12 -12.13
CA GLU A 148 26.07 -19.94 -11.27
C GLU A 148 27.11 -18.91 -11.73
N VAL A 149 28.32 -19.34 -12.07
CA VAL A 149 29.36 -18.45 -12.62
C VAL A 149 28.90 -17.82 -13.93
N VAL A 150 28.27 -18.61 -14.81
CA VAL A 150 27.70 -18.10 -16.07
C VAL A 150 26.62 -17.06 -15.78
N ARG A 151 25.66 -17.37 -14.90
CA ARG A 151 24.58 -16.45 -14.51
C ARG A 151 25.12 -15.16 -13.92
N TRP A 152 26.08 -15.24 -13.00
CA TRP A 152 26.74 -14.08 -12.42
C TRP A 152 27.49 -13.25 -13.48
N SER A 153 28.25 -13.90 -14.35
CA SER A 153 28.97 -13.21 -15.43
C SER A 153 28.03 -12.44 -16.37
N ALA A 154 26.81 -12.94 -16.57
CA ALA A 154 25.79 -12.25 -17.37
C ALA A 154 25.20 -11.02 -16.67
N THR A 155 25.35 -10.89 -15.34
CA THR A 155 24.93 -9.68 -14.60
C THR A 155 25.98 -8.57 -14.63
N LEU A 156 27.22 -8.87 -15.03
CA LEU A 156 28.28 -7.87 -15.07
C LEU A 156 28.12 -6.94 -16.30
N PRO A 157 28.31 -5.62 -16.13
CA PRO A 157 28.29 -4.69 -17.26
C PRO A 157 29.45 -5.00 -18.22
N ARG A 158 29.16 -5.03 -19.52
CA ARG A 158 30.19 -5.25 -20.55
C ARG A 158 31.15 -4.06 -20.59
N ALA A 159 32.41 -4.28 -20.22
CA ALA A 159 33.45 -3.28 -20.34
C ALA A 159 33.64 -2.85 -21.81
N ARG A 160 33.72 -1.54 -22.06
CA ARG A 160 34.04 -0.97 -23.38
C ARG A 160 35.51 -0.62 -23.43
N VAL A 161 36.27 -1.29 -24.30
CA VAL A 161 37.68 -0.97 -24.53
C VAL A 161 37.75 0.26 -25.44
N THR A 162 38.20 1.40 -24.90
CA THR A 162 38.34 2.65 -25.66
C THR A 162 39.75 2.86 -26.22
N ARG A 163 40.78 2.26 -25.61
CA ARG A 163 42.18 2.19 -26.12
C ARG A 163 42.87 0.90 -25.69
N TRP A 164 43.56 0.27 -26.62
CA TRP A 164 44.45 -0.85 -26.32
C TRP A 164 45.74 -0.32 -25.66
N GLY A 165 45.98 -0.67 -24.40
CA GLY A 165 47.19 -0.28 -23.64
C GLY A 165 46.94 0.52 -22.35
N GLY A 166 45.70 0.90 -22.03
CA GLY A 166 45.32 1.45 -20.73
C GLY A 166 44.60 0.41 -19.87
N MET A 167 44.78 0.45 -18.54
CA MET A 167 44.08 -0.43 -17.59
C MET A 167 42.58 -0.46 -17.87
N ILE A 168 41.97 -1.66 -17.78
CA ILE A 168 40.53 -1.86 -17.88
C ILE A 168 39.88 -1.27 -16.63
N SER A 169 39.66 0.03 -16.62
CA SER A 169 38.89 0.70 -15.58
C SER A 169 37.41 0.61 -15.97
N THR A 170 36.63 -0.18 -15.25
CA THR A 170 35.17 0.01 -15.20
C THR A 170 34.90 1.47 -14.84
N PRO A 171 34.06 2.22 -15.57
CA PRO A 171 33.82 3.61 -15.23
C PRO A 171 33.08 3.67 -13.88
N ASP A 172 33.64 4.38 -12.92
CA ASP A 172 32.93 4.81 -11.71
C ASP A 172 31.76 5.71 -12.13
N GLU A 173 30.53 5.19 -12.03
CA GLU A 173 29.30 5.99 -12.21
C GLU A 173 28.90 6.75 -10.93
N LEU A 174 29.77 6.86 -9.92
CA LEU A 174 29.46 7.49 -8.62
C LEU A 174 30.40 8.65 -8.22
N LEU A 175 30.87 9.43 -9.19
CA LEU A 175 31.52 10.72 -8.91
C LEU A 175 30.78 11.87 -9.60
N GLN A 176 29.55 12.14 -9.16
CA GLN A 176 28.92 13.46 -9.21
C GLN A 176 28.07 13.67 -7.96
#